data_AF-A0A441UF97-F1
#
_entry.id   AF-A0A441UF97-F1
#
_cell.length_a   1.000
_cell.length_b   1.000
_cell.length_c   1.000
_cell.angle_alpha   90.00
_cell.angle_beta   90.00
_cell.angle_gamma   90.00
#
_symmetry.space_group_name_H-M   'P 1'
#
loop_
_entity.id
_entity.type
_entity.pdbx_description
1 polymer ?
#
loop_
_entity_poly.entity_id
_entity_poly.type
_entity_poly.pdbx_seq_one_letter_code
_entity_poly.pdbx_strand_id
1 'polypeptide(L)'
;MLGPLGVVYGDIGTSPIYAFREALVASSGGEVANRGDILGVQSLIIWSLTIIVTIKYIMFVLRADNRGEGGVLSLMALARNSFPTRSAVILGIGI
;
A
#
# COMPACT_ATOMS: atom_id res chain seq x y z
N MET A 1 4.10 16.07 -21.28
CA MET A 1 4.20 14.75 -20.59
C MET A 1 3.72 14.76 -19.13
N LEU A 2 3.11 15.84 -18.61
CA LEU A 2 2.67 15.93 -17.20
C LEU A 2 1.29 15.28 -16.91
N GLY A 3 0.44 15.13 -17.92
CA GLY A 3 -0.92 14.57 -17.78
C GLY A 3 -0.98 13.18 -17.11
N PRO A 4 -0.16 12.19 -17.52
CA PRO A 4 -0.17 10.85 -16.93
C PRO A 4 0.23 10.84 -15.44
N LEU A 5 1.15 11.71 -15.02
CA LEU A 5 1.54 11.81 -13.61
C LEU A 5 0.37 12.30 -12.75
N GLY A 6 -0.39 13.28 -13.23
CA GLY A 6 -1.57 13.79 -12.52
C GLY A 6 -2.64 12.73 -12.28
N VAL A 7 -2.85 11.84 -13.26
CA VAL A 7 -3.80 10.71 -13.12
C VAL A 7 -3.32 9.72 -12.07
N VAL A 8 -2.04 9.34 -12.09
CA VAL A 8 -1.47 8.37 -11.14
C VAL A 8 -1.46 8.93 -9.71
N TYR A 9 -1.04 10.18 -9.52
CA TYR A 9 -1.08 10.81 -8.20
C TYR A 9 -2.52 11.03 -7.70
N GLY A 10 -3.47 11.27 -8.62
CA GLY A 10 -4.89 11.31 -8.30
C GLY A 10 -5.41 9.99 -7.74
N ASP A 11 -5.11 8.87 -8.42
CA ASP A 11 -5.55 7.54 -7.99
C ASP A 11 -4.95 7.10 -6.65
N ILE A 12 -3.68 7.45 -6.39
CA ILE A 12 -3.01 7.18 -5.10
C ILE A 12 -3.69 7.97 -3.95
N GLY A 13 -4.21 9.17 -4.21
CA GLY A 13 -4.76 10.07 -3.20
C GLY A 13 -6.24 9.87 -2.90
N THR A 14 -7.02 9.28 -3.80
CA THR A 14 -8.48 9.08 -3.61
C THR A 14 -8.77 8.04 -2.55
N SER A 15 -8.00 6.95 -2.47
CA SER A 15 -8.25 5.90 -1.48
C SER A 15 -8.03 6.36 -0.03
N PRO A 16 -6.95 7.09 0.33
CA PRO A 16 -6.80 7.62 1.69
C PRO A 16 -7.87 8.65 2.06
N ILE A 17 -8.35 9.49 1.13
CA ILE A 17 -9.34 10.53 1.48
C ILE A 17 -10.72 9.91 1.79
N TYR A 18 -11.12 8.85 1.09
CA TYR A 18 -12.31 8.10 1.43
C TYR A 18 -12.14 7.33 2.74
N ALA A 19 -11.01 6.65 2.93
CA ALA A 19 -10.72 5.94 4.18
C ALA A 19 -10.70 6.88 5.39
N PHE A 20 -10.13 8.09 5.25
CA PHE A 20 -10.12 9.10 6.29
C PHE A 20 -11.53 9.58 6.65
N ARG A 21 -12.37 9.83 5.64
CA ARG A 21 -13.77 10.20 5.85
C ARG A 21 -14.54 9.14 6.63
N GLU A 22 -14.46 7.89 6.20
CA GLU A 22 -15.19 6.79 6.85
C GLU A 22 -14.66 6.50 8.25
N ALA A 23 -13.33 6.55 8.44
CA ALA A 23 -12.72 6.39 9.77
C ALA A 23 -13.11 7.52 10.73
N LEU A 24 -13.30 8.75 10.24
CA LEU A 24 -13.80 9.85 11.06
C LEU A 24 -15.26 9.64 11.47
N VAL A 25 -16.12 9.23 10.54
CA VAL A 25 -17.52 8.91 10.86
C VAL A 25 -17.59 7.78 11.90
N ALA A 26 -16.72 6.77 11.78
CA ALA A 26 -16.62 5.68 12.74
C ALA A 26 -16.08 6.15 14.12
N SER A 27 -15.07 7.02 14.14
CA SER A 27 -14.46 7.54 15.38
C SER A 27 -15.43 8.44 16.15
N SER A 28 -16.15 9.32 15.45
CA SER A 28 -17.08 10.27 16.07
C SER A 28 -18.45 9.66 16.41
N GLY A 29 -18.68 8.38 16.10
CA GLY A 29 -19.97 7.73 16.31
C GLY A 29 -21.11 8.33 15.48
N GLY A 30 -20.78 8.97 14.35
CA GLY A 30 -21.74 9.70 13.51
C GLY A 30 -22.03 11.14 13.94
N GLU A 31 -21.42 11.63 15.03
CA GLU A 31 -21.48 13.03 15.44
C GLU A 31 -20.40 13.89 14.76
N VAL A 32 -20.39 15.20 15.02
CA VAL A 32 -19.35 16.10 14.51
C VAL A 32 -18.00 15.70 15.13
N ALA A 33 -17.04 15.32 14.29
CA ALA A 33 -15.71 14.92 14.73
C ALA A 33 -15.02 16.02 15.54
N ASN A 34 -14.52 15.65 16.72
CA ASN A 34 -13.74 16.56 17.54
C ASN A 34 -12.26 16.54 17.12
N ARG A 35 -11.46 17.44 17.69
CA ARG A 35 -10.03 17.54 17.36
C ARG A 35 -9.24 16.24 17.65
N GLY A 36 -9.65 15.50 18.68
CA GLY A 36 -9.06 14.21 19.04
C GLY A 36 -9.30 13.15 17.97
N ASP A 37 -10.53 13.05 17.45
CA ASP A 37 -10.87 12.13 16.36
C ASP A 37 -10.03 12.41 15.10
N ILE A 38 -9.93 13.68 14.72
CA ILE A 38 -9.17 14.12 13.55
C ILE A 38 -7.70 13.73 13.67
N LEU A 39 -7.07 14.07 14.79
CA LEU A 39 -5.65 13.78 15.01
C LEU A 39 -5.39 12.27 15.17
N GLY A 40 -6.31 11.54 15.82
CA GLY A 40 -6.23 10.10 15.99
C GLY A 40 -6.28 9.36 14.65
N VAL A 41 -7.31 9.62 13.85
CA VAL A 41 -7.46 9.00 12.53
C VAL A 41 -6.30 9.40 11.60
N GLN A 42 -5.89 10.67 11.60
CA GLN A 42 -4.76 11.13 10.78
C GLN A 42 -3.46 10.41 11.15
N SER A 43 -3.20 10.26 12.46
CA SER A 43 -2.02 9.54 12.95
C SER A 43 -2.03 8.08 12.52
N LEU A 44 -3.18 7.41 12.63
CA LEU A 44 -3.33 6.01 12.20
C LEU A 44 -3.05 5.83 10.71
N ILE A 45 -3.53 6.73 9.84
CA ILE A 45 -3.25 6.66 8.41
C ILE A 45 -1.76 6.85 8.14
N ILE A 46 -1.12 7.87 8.74
CA ILE A 46 0.31 8.14 8.55
C ILE A 46 1.15 6.93 8.97
N TRP A 47 0.88 6.37 10.16
CA TRP A 47 1.61 5.23 10.67
C TRP A 47 1.36 3.96 9.87
N SER A 48 0.11 3.71 9.46
CA SER A 48 -0.23 2.56 8.61
C SER A 48 0.49 2.62 7.28
N LEU A 49 0.45 3.76 6.57
CA LEU A 49 1.15 3.92 5.29
C LEU A 49 2.66 3.78 5.45
N THR A 50 3.24 4.36 6.51
CA THR A 50 4.67 4.25 6.79
C THR A 50 5.07 2.79 7.01
N ILE A 51 4.33 2.06 7.87
CA ILE A 51 4.59 0.65 8.15
C ILE A 51 4.43 -0.20 6.89
N ILE A 52 3.37 0.00 6.11
CA ILE A 52 3.15 -0.74 4.87
C ILE A 52 4.28 -0.48 3.87
N VAL A 53 4.66 0.77 3.63
CA VAL A 53 5.73 1.10 2.68
C VAL A 53 7.08 0.55 3.18
N THR A 54 7.43 0.76 4.44
CA THR A 54 8.70 0.28 5.00
C THR A 54 8.77 -1.25 5.03
N ILE A 55 7.74 -1.93 5.50
CA ILE A 55 7.78 -3.40 5.62
C ILE A 55 7.54 -4.05 4.27
N LYS A 56 6.42 -3.78 3.59
CA LYS A 56 6.07 -4.46 2.34
C LYS A 56 7.01 -4.06 1.21
N TYR A 57 7.19 -2.76 0.97
CA TYR A 57 7.92 -2.32 -0.21
C TYR A 57 9.42 -2.39 -0.02
N ILE A 58 9.96 -1.88 1.09
CA ILE A 58 11.42 -1.91 1.26
C ILE A 58 11.91 -3.34 1.48
N MET A 59 11.26 -4.14 2.33
CA MET A 59 11.80 -5.48 2.63
C MET A 59 11.53 -6.54 1.56
N PHE A 60 10.46 -6.43 0.78
CA PHE A 60 10.14 -7.44 -0.24
C PHE A 60 10.33 -6.92 -1.64
N VAL A 61 9.69 -5.79 -1.99
CA VAL A 61 9.66 -5.30 -3.37
C VAL A 61 11.02 -4.76 -3.81
N LEU A 62 11.68 -3.96 -2.97
CA LEU A 62 12.97 -3.37 -3.30
C LEU A 62 14.17 -4.31 -3.06
N ARG A 63 14.00 -5.37 -2.24
CA ARG A 63 15.04 -6.40 -2.03
C ARG A 63 14.96 -7.56 -3.00
N ALA A 64 13.87 -7.68 -3.75
CA ALA A 64 13.77 -8.67 -4.81
C ALA A 64 14.63 -8.24 -6.00
N ASP A 65 15.90 -8.66 -5.96
CA ASP A 65 16.78 -8.66 -7.11
C ASP A 65 16.76 -10.04 -7.77
N ASN A 66 16.85 -10.07 -9.10
CA ASN A 66 17.11 -11.28 -9.86
C ASN A 66 18.32 -11.04 -10.77
N ARG A 67 19.52 -11.39 -10.30
CA ARG A 67 20.79 -11.27 -11.06
C ARG A 67 21.08 -9.84 -11.54
N GLY A 68 20.79 -8.85 -10.70
CA GLY A 68 21.11 -7.44 -10.99
C GLY A 68 19.98 -6.62 -11.64
N GLU A 69 18.85 -7.25 -12.01
CA GLU A 69 17.63 -6.51 -12.34
C GLU A 69 16.74 -6.42 -11.10
N GLY A 70 16.31 -5.22 -10.71
CA GLY A 70 15.36 -4.98 -9.62
C GLY A 70 13.95 -4.68 -10.16
N GLY A 71 12.92 -4.97 -9.36
CA GLY A 71 11.54 -4.58 -9.65
C GLY A 71 10.60 -5.76 -10.00
N VAL A 72 9.49 -5.44 -10.65
CA VAL A 72 8.34 -6.37 -10.80
C VAL A 72 8.66 -7.58 -11.69
N LEU A 73 9.50 -7.40 -12.72
CA LEU A 73 9.96 -8.49 -13.60
C LEU A 73 10.91 -9.46 -12.87
N SER A 74 11.75 -8.92 -11.99
CA SER A 74 12.65 -9.68 -11.12
C SER A 74 11.85 -10.51 -10.11
N LEU A 75 10.83 -9.91 -9.51
CA LEU A 75 9.87 -10.60 -8.63
C LEU A 75 9.16 -11.75 -9.35
N MET A 76 8.68 -11.54 -10.58
CA MET A 76 8.05 -12.60 -11.38
C MET A 76 9.04 -13.74 -11.70
N ALA A 77 10.28 -13.41 -12.05
CA ALA A 77 11.31 -14.40 -12.34
C ALA A 77 11.71 -15.20 -11.08
N LEU A 78 11.87 -14.55 -9.93
CA LEU A 78 12.17 -15.21 -8.65
C LEU A 78 11.01 -16.10 -8.18
N ALA A 79 9.77 -15.63 -8.30
CA ALA A 79 8.57 -16.38 -7.96
C ALA A 79 8.42 -17.64 -8.82
N ARG A 80 8.75 -17.54 -10.12
CA ARG A 80 8.76 -18.69 -11.04
C ARG A 80 9.89 -19.69 -10.74
N ASN A 81 11.10 -19.22 -10.42
CA ASN A 81 12.24 -20.10 -10.19
C ASN A 81 12.27 -20.74 -8.79
N SER A 82 11.79 -20.04 -7.76
CA SER A 82 11.94 -20.50 -6.37
C SER A 82 10.85 -21.47 -5.92
N PHE A 83 9.68 -21.52 -6.58
CA PHE A 83 8.55 -22.34 -6.12
C PHE A 83 7.71 -22.94 -7.27
N PRO A 84 8.17 -23.99 -7.96
CA PRO A 84 7.43 -24.63 -9.06
C PRO A 84 6.07 -25.23 -8.66
N THR A 85 5.83 -25.52 -7.37
CA THR A 85 4.59 -26.21 -6.90
C THR A 85 3.73 -25.37 -5.93
N ARG A 86 4.20 -24.20 -5.47
CA ARG A 86 3.46 -23.33 -4.51
C ARG A 86 3.18 -21.91 -5.00
N SER A 87 3.55 -21.60 -6.24
CA SER A 87 3.30 -20.30 -6.88
C SER A 87 1.82 -19.86 -6.78
N ALA A 88 0.87 -20.79 -6.89
CA ALA A 88 -0.57 -20.50 -6.75
C ALA A 88 -0.99 -19.98 -5.36
N VAL A 89 -0.33 -20.42 -4.28
CA VAL A 89 -0.65 -19.98 -2.91
C VAL A 89 -0.08 -18.59 -2.62
N ILE A 90 1.11 -18.30 -3.14
CA ILE A 90 1.74 -16.97 -3.00
C ILE A 90 0.99 -15.94 -3.87
N LEU A 91 0.53 -16.34 -5.07
CA LEU A 91 -0.35 -15.53 -5.91
C LEU A 91 -1.71 -15.26 -5.27
N GLY A 92 -2.29 -16.24 -4.57
CA GLY A 92 -3.59 -16.07 -3.89
C GLY A 92 -3.56 -15.21 -2.63
N ILE A 93 -2.40 -14.98 -2.02
CA ILE A 93 -2.25 -14.21 -0.77
C ILE A 93 -1.95 -12.73 -1.03
N GLY A 94 -1.45 -12.33 -2.20
CA GLY A 94 -1.06 -10.93 -2.37
C GLY A 94 -0.43 -10.55 -3.68
N ILE A 95 -1.14 -10.77 -4.78
CA ILE A 95 -1.21 -9.75 -5.84
C ILE A 95 -2.59 -9.14 -5.79
#